data_AF-A0A7H9BLR9-F1
#
_entry.id   AF-A0A7H9BLR9-F1
#
_cell.length_a   1.000
_cell.length_b   1.000
_cell.length_c   1.000
_cell.angle_alpha   90.00
_cell.angle_beta   90.00
_cell.angle_gamma   90.00
#
_symmetry.space_group_name_H-M   'P 1'
#
loop_
_entity.id
_entity.type
_entity.pdbx_description
1 polymer ?
#
loop_
_entity_poly.entity_id
_entity_poly.type
_entity_poly.pdbx_seq_one_letter_code
_entity_poly.pdbx_strand_id
1 'polypeptide(L)'
;MSRNRTILGAGAALGIVQLIILLVGNTHWAIALACSLAVIGLAVWAAQGEAPIQTETRLSPEPNPLDEFAKRWQGLLVDVIPVWQRNLETSRQQTENAVGNLASRFSGINQQLNNAVRISSGGHGGQSEIQQIIANAKTELSAIIDSLNQALQGRETMINEIKGLASFTGELKQMATSVSAIANQTNLLALNAAIEAARAGESGRGFAVVADEVRKLSNLSGDTGKHITAKVELINQAMQNTLNMTSHLAQEENQIIHSAESVIQGVIANFHHAAAALNDNVAMLEAESRAVNHEVEDVLVNLQFQDRVSQIQGHVLANMHKLHEQLLQSDLNRAQFTLPDRSQWLSDLERTYTTLEQKALHHGQSASTGNTPAASVDFF
;
A
#
# COMPACT_ATOMS: atom_id res chain seq x y z
N MET A 1 -51.58 -68.01 -33.20
CA MET A 1 -51.30 -69.21 -32.35
C MET A 1 -51.54 -68.79 -30.91
N SER A 2 -52.34 -69.38 -30.04
CA SER A 2 -53.22 -70.55 -30.05
C SER A 2 -54.15 -70.39 -28.84
N ARG A 3 -55.42 -70.04 -29.06
CA ARG A 3 -56.47 -70.23 -28.03
C ARG A 3 -57.82 -70.34 -28.71
N ASN A 4 -57.96 -71.40 -29.52
CA ASN A 4 -59.21 -71.77 -30.16
C ASN A 4 -59.26 -73.29 -30.24
N ARG A 5 -59.71 -73.95 -29.17
CA ARG A 5 -59.81 -75.42 -29.15
C ARG A 5 -60.70 -75.97 -28.01
N THR A 6 -61.93 -75.46 -27.87
CA THR A 6 -62.92 -76.08 -26.95
C THR A 6 -64.38 -75.99 -27.41
N ILE A 7 -64.70 -75.61 -28.66
CA ILE A 7 -66.12 -75.42 -29.08
C ILE A 7 -66.59 -76.36 -30.22
N LEU A 8 -65.74 -77.21 -30.79
CA LEU A 8 -66.12 -78.04 -31.95
C LEU A 8 -66.65 -79.47 -31.65
N GLY A 9 -66.96 -79.81 -30.40
CA GLY A 9 -67.34 -81.19 -30.02
C GLY A 9 -68.82 -81.47 -29.77
N ALA A 10 -69.68 -80.45 -29.64
CA ALA A 10 -71.07 -80.64 -29.18
C ALA A 10 -72.14 -80.58 -30.30
N GLY A 11 -71.77 -80.19 -31.52
CA GLY A 11 -72.71 -79.96 -32.62
C GLY A 11 -73.21 -81.21 -33.35
N ALA A 12 -72.57 -82.37 -33.16
CA ALA A 12 -72.87 -83.59 -33.92
C ALA A 12 -73.82 -84.57 -33.19
N ALA A 13 -74.14 -84.35 -31.91
CA ALA A 13 -75.02 -85.23 -31.12
C ALA A 13 -76.47 -84.71 -31.01
N LEU A 14 -76.71 -83.42 -31.27
CA LEU A 14 -78.05 -82.81 -31.17
C LEU A 14 -78.92 -83.03 -32.43
N GLY A 15 -78.30 -83.28 -33.58
CA GLY A 15 -79.01 -83.49 -34.85
C GLY A 15 -79.80 -84.80 -34.95
N ILE A 16 -79.49 -85.80 -34.15
CA ILE A 16 -80.13 -87.14 -34.21
C ILE A 16 -81.34 -87.23 -33.25
N VAL A 17 -81.35 -86.45 -32.17
CA VAL A 17 -82.49 -86.38 -31.22
C VAL A 17 -83.66 -85.58 -31.80
N GLN A 18 -83.38 -84.66 -32.73
CA GLN A 18 -84.38 -83.77 -33.33
C GLN A 18 -85.24 -84.43 -34.42
N LEU A 19 -84.83 -85.59 -34.95
CA LEU A 19 -85.54 -86.31 -36.02
C LEU A 19 -86.65 -87.26 -35.50
N ILE A 20 -86.64 -87.62 -34.21
CA ILE A 20 -87.62 -88.56 -33.64
C ILE A 20 -88.81 -87.86 -32.96
N ILE A 21 -88.64 -86.60 -32.52
CA ILE A 21 -89.71 -85.85 -31.82
C ILE A 21 -90.73 -85.22 -32.80
N LEU A 22 -90.44 -85.17 -34.10
CA LEU A 22 -91.31 -84.57 -35.12
C LEU A 22 -92.37 -85.52 -35.71
N LEU A 23 -92.49 -86.76 -35.21
CA LEU A 23 -93.41 -87.75 -35.78
C LEU A 23 -94.70 -88.02 -34.98
N VAL A 24 -94.81 -87.68 -33.68
CA VAL A 24 -96.05 -87.92 -32.91
C VAL A 24 -96.22 -86.91 -31.75
N GLY A 25 -97.21 -86.00 -31.88
CA GLY A 25 -98.03 -85.51 -30.77
C GLY A 25 -97.65 -84.19 -30.08
N ASN A 26 -98.02 -83.04 -30.66
CA ASN A 26 -98.59 -81.83 -30.03
C ASN A 26 -98.16 -80.56 -30.80
N THR A 27 -99.02 -80.10 -31.69
CA THR A 27 -98.78 -79.04 -32.71
C THR A 27 -98.62 -77.62 -32.16
N HIS A 28 -98.73 -77.41 -30.84
CA HIS A 28 -98.56 -76.08 -30.24
C HIS A 28 -97.11 -75.75 -29.82
N TRP A 29 -96.24 -76.74 -29.60
CA TRP A 29 -94.85 -76.49 -29.15
C TRP A 29 -93.88 -76.20 -30.30
N ALA A 30 -94.16 -76.73 -31.50
CA ALA A 30 -93.35 -76.48 -32.70
C ALA A 30 -93.39 -75.01 -33.15
N ILE A 31 -94.53 -74.33 -32.98
CA ILE A 31 -94.69 -72.91 -33.31
C ILE A 31 -93.99 -72.02 -32.27
N ALA A 32 -94.05 -72.39 -30.99
CA ALA A 32 -93.34 -71.66 -29.93
C ALA A 32 -91.81 -71.75 -30.06
N LEU A 33 -91.30 -72.92 -30.48
CA LEU A 33 -89.86 -73.14 -30.69
C LEU A 33 -89.35 -72.51 -32.00
N ALA A 34 -90.17 -72.46 -33.04
CA ALA A 34 -89.87 -71.74 -34.27
C ALA A 34 -89.85 -70.21 -34.04
N CYS A 35 -90.77 -69.68 -33.24
CA CYS A 35 -90.75 -68.27 -32.85
C CYS A 35 -89.56 -67.93 -31.95
N SER A 36 -89.15 -68.80 -31.02
CA SER A 36 -87.98 -68.52 -30.17
C SER A 36 -86.67 -68.61 -30.95
N LEU A 37 -86.52 -69.55 -31.89
CA LEU A 37 -85.36 -69.63 -32.78
C LEU A 37 -85.34 -68.49 -33.81
N ALA A 38 -86.50 -68.00 -34.27
CA ALA A 38 -86.58 -66.81 -35.12
C ALA A 38 -86.21 -65.53 -34.35
N VAL A 39 -86.60 -65.41 -33.07
CA VAL A 39 -86.21 -64.29 -32.20
C VAL A 39 -84.73 -64.34 -31.84
N ILE A 40 -84.16 -65.52 -31.58
CA ILE A 40 -82.71 -65.69 -31.35
C ILE A 40 -81.93 -65.45 -32.65
N GLY A 41 -82.44 -65.90 -33.79
CA GLY A 41 -81.87 -65.64 -35.12
C GLY A 41 -81.91 -64.17 -35.50
N LEU A 42 -83.00 -63.45 -35.21
CA LEU A 42 -83.10 -61.99 -35.36
C LEU A 42 -82.24 -61.23 -34.36
N ALA A 43 -82.09 -61.72 -33.13
CA ALA A 43 -81.19 -61.12 -32.13
C ALA A 43 -79.71 -61.32 -32.51
N VAL A 44 -79.34 -62.48 -33.06
CA VAL A 44 -77.98 -62.75 -33.56
C VAL A 44 -77.72 -62.01 -34.88
N TRP A 45 -78.71 -61.88 -35.76
CA TRP A 45 -78.60 -61.07 -36.99
C TRP A 45 -78.57 -59.57 -36.69
N ALA A 46 -79.29 -59.08 -35.68
CA ALA A 46 -79.20 -57.71 -35.18
C ALA A 46 -77.91 -57.44 -34.40
N ALA A 47 -77.32 -58.45 -33.75
CA ALA A 47 -76.01 -58.36 -33.08
C ALA A 47 -74.82 -58.57 -34.03
N GLN A 48 -75.03 -59.19 -35.21
CA GLN A 48 -74.03 -59.32 -36.29
C GLN A 48 -74.21 -58.25 -37.38
N GLY A 49 -75.34 -57.55 -37.36
CA GLY A 49 -75.64 -56.34 -38.10
C GLY A 49 -75.16 -55.10 -37.35
N GLU A 50 -73.98 -55.15 -36.73
CA GLU A 50 -73.19 -53.94 -36.60
C GLU A 50 -72.85 -53.54 -38.03
N ALA A 51 -73.61 -52.57 -38.57
CA ALA A 51 -73.08 -51.73 -39.62
C ALA A 51 -71.63 -51.40 -39.24
N PRO A 52 -70.65 -51.42 -40.16
CA PRO A 52 -69.43 -50.71 -39.87
C PRO A 52 -69.90 -49.31 -39.53
N ILE A 53 -69.84 -48.97 -38.23
CA ILE A 53 -69.86 -47.60 -37.78
C ILE A 53 -68.85 -46.99 -38.72
N GLN A 54 -69.32 -46.09 -39.59
CA GLN A 54 -68.42 -45.20 -40.28
C GLN A 54 -67.56 -44.70 -39.15
N THR A 55 -66.32 -45.19 -39.09
CA THR A 55 -65.31 -44.49 -38.36
C THR A 55 -65.32 -43.23 -39.16
N GLU A 56 -66.06 -42.23 -38.67
CA GLU A 56 -65.61 -40.86 -38.77
C GLU A 56 -64.12 -41.04 -38.62
N THR A 57 -63.42 -40.84 -39.73
CA THR A 57 -62.07 -40.39 -39.62
C THR A 57 -62.29 -39.17 -38.74
N ARG A 58 -62.14 -39.33 -37.42
CA ARG A 58 -61.61 -38.28 -36.58
C ARG A 58 -60.36 -37.97 -37.37
N LEU A 59 -60.48 -36.99 -38.27
CA LEU A 59 -59.44 -36.04 -38.51
C LEU A 59 -58.89 -35.86 -37.10
N SER A 60 -57.71 -36.44 -36.85
CA SER A 60 -56.88 -36.00 -35.73
C SER A 60 -57.07 -34.49 -35.75
N PRO A 61 -57.65 -33.89 -34.68
CA PRO A 61 -58.05 -32.49 -34.74
C PRO A 61 -56.84 -31.77 -35.32
N GLU A 62 -57.02 -31.11 -36.47
CA GLU A 62 -55.93 -30.32 -37.04
C GLU A 62 -55.36 -29.55 -35.86
N PRO A 63 -54.05 -29.72 -35.54
CA PRO A 63 -53.50 -29.13 -34.33
C PRO A 63 -53.88 -27.66 -34.39
N ASN A 64 -54.67 -27.23 -33.40
CA ASN A 64 -55.18 -25.87 -33.37
C ASN A 64 -53.95 -24.97 -33.54
N PRO A 65 -53.89 -24.10 -34.57
CA PRO A 65 -52.69 -23.33 -34.85
C PRO A 65 -52.27 -22.47 -33.65
N LEU A 66 -53.21 -22.14 -32.77
CA LEU A 66 -52.95 -21.47 -31.49
C LEU A 66 -52.26 -22.39 -30.46
N ASP A 67 -52.58 -23.68 -30.42
CA ASP A 67 -51.95 -24.66 -29.53
C ASP A 67 -50.52 -24.97 -30.00
N GLU A 68 -50.29 -25.09 -31.31
CA GLU A 68 -48.95 -25.28 -31.86
C GLU A 68 -48.08 -24.03 -31.62
N PHE A 69 -48.64 -22.84 -31.81
CA PHE A 69 -47.99 -21.57 -31.48
C PHE A 69 -47.63 -21.50 -29.98
N ALA A 70 -48.57 -21.82 -29.09
CA ALA A 70 -48.35 -21.85 -27.64
C ALA A 70 -47.25 -22.85 -27.25
N LYS A 71 -47.22 -24.04 -27.85
CA LYS A 71 -46.18 -25.05 -27.62
C LYS A 71 -44.79 -24.55 -28.00
N ARG A 72 -44.66 -23.90 -29.16
CA ARG A 72 -43.37 -23.34 -29.61
C ARG A 72 -42.88 -22.22 -28.70
N TRP A 73 -43.77 -21.31 -28.30
CA TRP A 73 -43.41 -20.24 -27.37
C TRP A 73 -43.11 -20.72 -25.96
N GLN A 74 -43.86 -21.70 -25.44
CA GLN A 74 -43.55 -22.31 -24.14
C GLN A 74 -42.19 -23.01 -24.18
N GLY A 75 -41.90 -23.81 -25.21
CA GLY A 75 -40.58 -24.45 -25.36
C GLY A 75 -39.44 -23.43 -25.39
N LEU A 76 -39.59 -22.36 -26.18
CA LEU A 76 -38.62 -21.27 -26.22
C LEU A 76 -38.43 -20.61 -24.85
N LEU A 77 -39.51 -20.28 -24.14
CA LEU A 77 -39.42 -19.64 -22.82
C LEU A 77 -38.84 -20.58 -21.74
N VAL A 78 -39.16 -21.87 -21.80
CA VAL A 78 -38.58 -22.90 -20.93
C VAL A 78 -37.08 -23.01 -21.17
N ASP A 79 -36.60 -22.90 -22.41
CA ASP A 79 -35.17 -22.99 -22.70
C ASP A 79 -34.42 -21.68 -22.39
N VAL A 80 -35.04 -20.52 -22.64
CA VAL A 80 -34.38 -19.20 -22.53
C VAL A 80 -34.36 -18.66 -21.11
N ILE A 81 -35.43 -18.82 -20.31
CA ILE A 81 -35.50 -18.28 -18.94
C ILE A 81 -34.33 -18.80 -18.07
N PRO A 82 -33.98 -20.10 -18.07
CA PRO A 82 -32.82 -20.60 -17.31
C PRO A 82 -31.48 -20.01 -17.74
N VAL A 83 -31.34 -19.62 -19.01
CA VAL A 83 -30.13 -18.94 -19.50
C VAL A 83 -30.07 -17.51 -18.94
N TRP A 84 -31.17 -16.77 -18.97
CA TRP A 84 -31.24 -15.43 -18.36
C TRP A 84 -31.04 -15.47 -16.85
N GLN A 85 -31.60 -16.46 -16.16
CA GLN A 85 -31.38 -16.65 -14.72
C GLN A 85 -29.91 -16.89 -14.41
N ARG A 86 -29.24 -17.79 -15.14
CA ARG A 86 -27.80 -18.05 -14.94
C ARG A 86 -26.95 -16.81 -15.22
N ASN A 87 -27.28 -16.03 -16.25
CA ASN A 87 -26.57 -14.78 -16.54
C ASN A 87 -26.80 -13.70 -15.48
N LEU A 88 -28.04 -13.53 -15.00
CA LEU A 88 -28.38 -12.59 -13.94
C LEU A 88 -27.72 -12.97 -12.61
N GLU A 89 -27.74 -14.26 -12.23
CA GLU A 89 -27.08 -14.72 -11.01
C GLU A 89 -25.56 -14.57 -11.10
N THR A 90 -24.98 -14.86 -12.28
CA THR A 90 -23.55 -14.61 -12.53
C THR A 90 -23.23 -13.13 -12.41
N SER A 91 -24.05 -12.25 -12.99
CA SER A 91 -23.88 -10.80 -12.88
C SER A 91 -24.01 -10.31 -11.43
N ARG A 92 -24.97 -10.84 -10.67
CA ARG A 92 -25.18 -10.52 -9.25
C ARG A 92 -23.94 -10.88 -8.44
N GLN A 93 -23.48 -12.11 -8.57
CA GLN A 93 -22.33 -12.61 -7.82
C GLN A 93 -21.01 -11.93 -8.23
N GLN A 94 -20.81 -11.63 -9.52
CA GLN A 94 -19.66 -10.84 -9.96
C GLN A 94 -19.66 -9.43 -9.38
N THR A 95 -20.81 -8.77 -9.32
CA THR A 95 -20.94 -7.41 -8.78
C THR A 95 -20.71 -7.41 -7.27
N GLU A 96 -21.30 -8.36 -6.54
CA GLU A 96 -21.06 -8.57 -5.10
C GLU A 96 -19.58 -8.78 -4.79
N ASN A 97 -18.91 -9.69 -5.51
CA ASN A 97 -17.49 -9.96 -5.31
C ASN A 97 -16.62 -8.74 -5.65
N ALA A 98 -16.92 -8.02 -6.73
CA ALA A 98 -16.17 -6.83 -7.13
C ALA A 98 -16.28 -5.71 -6.08
N VAL A 99 -17.49 -5.47 -5.56
CA VAL A 99 -17.75 -4.46 -4.52
C VAL A 99 -17.12 -4.85 -3.18
N GLY A 100 -17.21 -6.12 -2.77
CA GLY A 100 -16.55 -6.62 -1.56
C GLY A 100 -15.02 -6.48 -1.62
N ASN A 101 -14.41 -6.82 -2.76
CA ASN A 101 -12.97 -6.62 -2.98
C ASN A 101 -12.59 -5.14 -2.91
N LEU A 102 -13.40 -4.26 -3.50
CA LEU A 102 -13.17 -2.83 -3.52
C LEU A 102 -13.29 -2.22 -2.11
N ALA A 103 -14.30 -2.62 -1.32
CA ALA A 103 -14.43 -2.22 0.08
C ALA A 103 -13.21 -2.65 0.93
N SER A 104 -12.75 -3.89 0.75
CA SER A 104 -11.53 -4.40 1.42
C SER A 104 -10.29 -3.57 1.06
N ARG A 105 -10.12 -3.22 -0.22
CA ARG A 105 -9.02 -2.36 -0.68
C ARG A 105 -9.07 -0.96 -0.06
N PHE A 106 -10.25 -0.35 0.02
CA PHE A 106 -10.40 0.97 0.66
C PHE A 106 -10.11 0.94 2.15
N SER A 107 -10.58 -0.09 2.87
CA SER A 107 -10.21 -0.30 4.27
C SER A 107 -8.70 -0.46 4.45
N GLY A 108 -8.04 -1.19 3.54
CA GLY A 108 -6.58 -1.34 3.53
C GLY A 108 -5.84 -0.02 3.30
N ILE A 109 -6.30 0.81 2.36
CA ILE A 109 -5.75 2.15 2.11
C ILE A 109 -5.88 3.03 3.35
N ASN A 110 -7.08 3.07 3.96
CA ASN A 110 -7.33 3.85 5.17
C ASN A 110 -6.39 3.40 6.32
N GLN A 111 -6.21 2.09 6.52
CA GLN A 111 -5.28 1.59 7.53
C GLN A 111 -3.81 1.97 7.24
N GLN A 112 -3.36 1.85 5.99
CA GLN A 112 -2.01 2.24 5.59
C GLN A 112 -1.76 3.74 5.79
N LEU A 113 -2.75 4.55 5.44
CA LEU A 113 -2.71 6.00 5.58
C LEU A 113 -2.63 6.43 7.05
N ASN A 114 -3.51 5.89 7.89
CA ASN A 114 -3.48 6.15 9.34
C ASN A 114 -2.14 5.70 9.96
N ASN A 115 -1.55 4.61 9.46
CA ASN A 115 -0.23 4.18 9.89
C ASN A 115 0.88 5.15 9.43
N ALA A 116 0.83 5.62 8.18
CA ALA A 116 1.78 6.61 7.67
C ALA A 116 1.74 7.92 8.47
N VAL A 117 0.53 8.40 8.79
CA VAL A 117 0.33 9.57 9.64
C VAL A 117 0.87 9.31 11.04
N ARG A 118 0.54 8.18 11.67
CA ARG A 118 1.04 7.86 13.01
C ARG A 118 2.57 7.72 13.06
N ILE A 119 3.22 7.21 12.03
CA ILE A 119 4.70 7.19 11.96
C ILE A 119 5.24 8.62 11.85
N SER A 120 4.55 9.47 11.08
CA SER A 120 4.93 10.86 10.86
C SER A 120 4.64 11.79 12.06
N SER A 121 3.57 11.55 12.83
CA SER A 121 3.09 12.40 13.94
C SER A 121 3.28 11.78 15.34
N GLY A 122 3.17 10.46 15.45
CA GLY A 122 3.48 9.69 16.66
C GLY A 122 4.97 9.64 16.98
N GLY A 123 5.82 10.06 16.04
CA GLY A 123 7.19 10.47 16.30
C GLY A 123 7.27 11.85 16.96
N HIS A 124 6.65 12.06 18.12
CA HIS A 124 7.08 13.18 19.00
C HIS A 124 8.58 13.08 19.33
N GLY A 125 9.14 11.87 19.21
CA GLY A 125 10.58 11.62 19.14
C GLY A 125 11.26 12.36 17.99
N GLY A 126 10.75 12.35 16.76
CA GLY A 126 11.44 12.94 15.60
C GLY A 126 11.65 14.46 15.69
N GLN A 127 10.66 15.22 16.16
CA GLN A 127 10.83 16.66 16.36
C GLN A 127 11.73 16.98 17.56
N SER A 128 11.56 16.25 18.67
CA SER A 128 12.44 16.37 19.83
C SER A 128 13.88 15.97 19.48
N GLU A 129 14.06 14.96 18.64
CA GLU A 129 15.34 14.40 18.21
C GLU A 129 16.03 15.36 17.24
N ILE A 130 15.32 15.97 16.29
CA ILE A 130 15.88 17.04 15.45
C ILE A 130 16.28 18.24 16.30
N GLN A 131 15.43 18.70 17.22
CA GLN A 131 15.79 19.80 18.13
C GLN A 131 17.01 19.45 19.00
N GLN A 132 17.12 18.19 19.44
CA GLN A 132 18.26 17.74 20.23
C GLN A 132 19.53 17.59 19.40
N ILE A 133 19.45 17.11 18.15
CA ILE A 133 20.56 17.11 17.19
C ILE A 133 21.05 18.54 16.95
N ILE A 134 20.14 19.50 16.78
CA ILE A 134 20.49 20.92 16.62
C ILE A 134 21.18 21.47 17.88
N ALA A 135 20.66 21.17 19.06
CA ALA A 135 21.24 21.60 20.32
C ALA A 135 22.65 21.00 20.55
N ASN A 136 22.82 19.72 20.23
CA ASN A 136 24.11 19.04 20.31
C ASN A 136 25.10 19.62 19.31
N ALA A 137 24.70 19.78 18.04
CA ALA A 137 25.53 20.40 17.01
C ALA A 137 25.94 21.82 17.41
N LYS A 138 25.02 22.64 17.94
CA LYS A 138 25.34 23.96 18.47
C LYS A 138 26.39 23.89 19.59
N THR A 139 26.26 22.93 20.50
CA THR A 139 27.20 22.75 21.62
C THR A 139 28.59 22.35 21.14
N GLU A 140 28.68 21.39 20.22
CA GLU A 140 29.93 20.96 19.60
C GLU A 140 30.60 22.09 18.82
N LEU A 141 29.83 22.85 18.04
CA LEU A 141 30.34 23.98 17.26
C LEU A 141 30.82 25.12 18.16
N SER A 142 30.12 25.43 19.25
CA SER A 142 30.59 26.39 20.26
C SER A 142 31.90 25.95 20.91
N ALA A 143 32.06 24.66 21.21
CA ALA A 143 33.30 24.13 21.78
C ALA A 143 34.51 24.31 20.84
N ILE A 144 34.29 24.28 19.52
CA ILE A 144 35.33 24.59 18.53
C ILE A 144 35.76 26.06 18.62
N ILE A 145 34.81 27.00 18.73
CA ILE A 145 35.12 28.43 18.91
C ILE A 145 35.91 28.65 20.20
N ASP A 146 35.50 28.01 21.30
CA ASP A 146 36.21 28.10 22.57
C ASP A 146 37.64 27.57 22.48
N SER A 147 37.85 26.45 21.77
CA SER A 147 39.18 25.89 21.52
C SER A 147 40.06 26.83 20.68
N LEU A 148 39.49 27.49 19.68
CA LEU A 148 40.20 28.51 18.89
C LEU A 148 40.60 29.73 19.75
N ASN A 149 39.69 30.20 20.61
CA ASN A 149 39.99 31.29 21.54
C ASN A 149 41.10 30.92 22.54
N GLN A 150 41.12 29.67 23.03
CA GLN A 150 42.21 29.19 23.87
C GLN A 150 43.55 29.15 23.12
N ALA A 151 43.55 28.74 21.84
CA ALA A 151 44.74 28.76 21.01
C ALA A 151 45.29 30.20 20.84
N LEU A 152 44.42 31.18 20.62
CA LEU A 152 44.79 32.59 20.57
C LEU A 152 45.46 33.07 21.87
N GLN A 153 44.92 32.67 23.02
CA GLN A 153 45.47 33.05 24.32
C GLN A 153 46.84 32.38 24.58
N GLY A 154 46.99 31.11 24.18
CA GLY A 154 48.28 30.40 24.22
C GLY A 154 49.34 31.07 23.34
N ARG A 155 48.94 31.54 22.14
CA ARG A 155 49.80 32.30 21.23
C ARG A 155 50.26 33.63 21.84
N GLU A 156 49.37 34.38 22.48
CA GLU A 156 49.74 35.65 23.13
C GLU A 156 50.76 35.42 24.26
N THR A 157 50.60 34.32 25.00
CA THR A 157 51.57 33.90 26.03
C THR A 157 52.93 33.61 25.40
N MET A 158 52.96 32.87 24.28
CA MET A 158 54.19 32.58 23.53
C MET A 158 54.91 33.85 23.04
N ILE A 159 54.15 34.84 22.54
CA ILE A 159 54.71 36.14 22.13
C ILE A 159 55.40 36.83 23.32
N ASN A 160 54.78 36.80 24.50
CA ASN A 160 55.34 37.42 25.70
C ASN A 160 56.60 36.70 26.19
N GLU A 161 56.64 35.37 26.13
CA GLU A 161 57.85 34.58 26.44
C GLU A 161 59.01 34.90 25.48
N ILE A 162 58.74 35.02 24.17
CA ILE A 162 59.75 35.40 23.18
C ILE A 162 60.27 36.83 23.44
N LYS A 163 59.39 37.77 23.78
CA LYS A 163 59.79 39.13 24.17
C LYS A 163 60.65 39.12 25.44
N GLY A 164 60.34 38.26 26.41
CA GLY A 164 61.17 38.03 27.60
C GLY A 164 62.56 37.51 27.25
N LEU A 165 62.65 36.58 26.30
CA LEU A 165 63.90 36.02 25.81
C LEU A 165 64.83 37.08 25.19
N ALA A 166 64.27 38.12 24.57
CA ALA A 166 65.03 39.26 24.04
C ALA A 166 65.77 40.07 25.13
N SER A 167 65.25 40.10 26.36
CA SER A 167 65.97 40.71 27.50
C SER A 167 67.21 39.90 27.86
N PHE A 168 67.06 38.58 27.99
CA PHE A 168 68.17 37.68 28.32
C PHE A 168 69.27 37.68 27.25
N THR A 169 68.93 37.73 25.96
CA THR A 169 69.92 37.86 24.89
C THR A 169 70.65 39.21 24.93
N GLY A 170 69.96 40.29 25.31
CA GLY A 170 70.57 41.60 25.56
C GLY A 170 71.63 41.56 26.65
N GLU A 171 71.31 40.92 27.78
CA GLU A 171 72.26 40.70 28.90
C GLU A 171 73.47 39.85 28.48
N LEU A 172 73.23 38.75 27.74
CA LEU A 172 74.32 37.91 27.21
C LEU A 172 75.26 38.69 26.28
N LYS A 173 74.73 39.60 25.45
CA LYS A 173 75.53 40.46 24.58
C LYS A 173 76.43 41.40 25.40
N GLN A 174 75.90 41.99 26.47
CA GLN A 174 76.69 42.82 27.38
C GLN A 174 77.77 42.02 28.09
N MET A 175 77.46 40.83 28.61
CA MET A 175 78.44 39.93 29.22
C MET A 175 79.56 39.56 28.24
N ALA A 176 79.23 39.18 27.01
CA ALA A 176 80.20 38.85 25.98
C ALA A 176 81.11 40.03 25.62
N THR A 177 80.54 41.24 25.55
CA THR A 177 81.29 42.48 25.32
C THR A 177 82.26 42.76 26.48
N SER A 178 81.81 42.60 27.72
CA SER A 178 82.65 42.76 28.92
C SER A 178 83.79 41.75 28.97
N VAL A 179 83.54 40.47 28.64
CA VAL A 179 84.59 39.44 28.54
C VAL A 179 85.62 39.82 27.48
N SER A 180 85.17 40.30 26.31
CA SER A 180 86.07 40.73 25.24
C SER A 180 86.91 41.96 25.65
N ALA A 181 86.32 42.91 26.40
CA ALA A 181 87.04 44.07 26.94
C ALA A 181 88.09 43.67 27.98
N ILE A 182 87.74 42.78 28.93
CA ILE A 182 88.68 42.24 29.92
C ILE A 182 89.81 41.49 29.22
N ALA A 183 89.49 40.63 28.26
CA ALA A 183 90.49 39.91 27.46
C ALA A 183 91.48 40.88 26.76
N ASN A 184 90.99 41.96 26.16
CA ASN A 184 91.85 42.97 25.53
C ASN A 184 92.75 43.69 26.54
N GLN A 185 92.24 44.03 27.72
CA GLN A 185 93.04 44.65 28.79
C GLN A 185 94.10 43.68 29.32
N THR A 186 93.75 42.42 29.57
CA THR A 186 94.68 41.39 30.03
C THR A 186 95.75 41.09 28.99
N ASN A 187 95.40 41.11 27.70
CA ASN A 187 96.35 40.98 26.60
C ASN A 187 97.36 42.14 26.58
N LEU A 188 96.93 43.37 26.83
CA LEU A 188 97.82 44.54 26.95
C LEU A 188 98.72 44.46 28.20
N LEU A 189 98.18 44.02 29.34
CA LEU A 189 98.94 43.77 30.57
C LEU A 189 100.01 42.69 30.36
N ALA A 190 99.64 41.59 29.72
CA ALA A 190 100.55 40.50 29.40
C ALA A 190 101.65 40.93 28.42
N LEU A 191 101.32 41.78 27.44
CA LEU A 191 102.31 42.37 26.54
C LEU A 191 103.32 43.25 27.30
N ASN A 192 102.84 44.12 28.20
CA ASN A 192 103.72 44.95 29.04
C ASN A 192 104.62 44.08 29.94
N ALA A 193 104.07 43.01 30.52
CA ALA A 193 104.83 42.06 31.34
C ALA A 193 105.89 41.31 30.50
N ALA A 194 105.57 40.91 29.28
CA ALA A 194 106.52 40.27 28.37
C ALA A 194 107.68 41.22 27.98
N ILE A 195 107.37 42.51 27.74
CA ILE A 195 108.38 43.55 27.47
C ILE A 195 109.32 43.72 28.67
N GLU A 196 108.77 43.81 29.88
CA GLU A 196 109.60 44.02 31.09
C GLU A 196 110.40 42.76 31.45
N ALA A 197 109.84 41.56 31.23
CA ALA A 197 110.56 40.30 31.38
C ALA A 197 111.74 40.18 30.40
N ALA A 198 111.58 40.63 29.15
CA ALA A 198 112.68 40.71 28.18
C ALA A 198 113.75 41.72 28.61
N ARG A 199 113.33 42.84 29.22
CA ARG A 199 114.23 43.89 29.73
C ARG A 199 115.09 43.44 30.91
N ALA A 200 114.57 42.55 31.76
CA ALA A 200 115.29 41.97 32.90
C ALA A 200 116.31 40.88 32.50
N GLY A 201 116.40 40.50 31.22
CA GLY A 201 117.39 39.54 30.72
C GLY A 201 117.20 38.13 31.29
N GLU A 202 118.30 37.46 31.70
CA GLU A 202 118.28 36.08 32.23
C GLU A 202 117.38 35.93 33.47
N SER A 203 117.32 36.94 34.34
CA SER A 203 116.46 36.93 35.55
C SER A 203 114.96 36.98 35.23
N GLY A 204 114.58 37.39 34.01
CA GLY A 204 113.19 37.53 33.57
C GLY A 204 112.61 36.33 32.82
N ARG A 205 113.41 35.30 32.49
CA ARG A 205 112.96 34.16 31.62
C ARG A 205 111.70 33.46 32.13
N GLY A 206 111.58 33.23 33.43
CA GLY A 206 110.39 32.61 34.02
C GLY A 206 109.13 33.47 33.86
N PHE A 207 109.26 34.79 34.02
CA PHE A 207 108.16 35.73 33.84
C PHE A 207 107.75 35.89 32.36
N ALA A 208 108.70 35.79 31.43
CA ALA A 208 108.41 35.84 30.00
C ALA A 208 107.49 34.68 29.56
N VAL A 209 107.73 33.46 30.04
CA VAL A 209 106.89 32.28 29.75
C VAL A 209 105.47 32.47 30.28
N VAL A 210 105.32 32.98 31.51
CA VAL A 210 104.01 33.26 32.11
C VAL A 210 103.28 34.36 31.33
N ALA A 211 103.98 35.43 30.96
CA ALA A 211 103.40 36.53 30.20
C ALA A 211 102.88 36.07 28.82
N ASP A 212 103.64 35.23 28.11
CA ASP A 212 103.20 34.66 26.83
C ASP A 212 101.97 33.76 26.97
N GLU A 213 101.90 32.94 28.03
CA GLU A 213 100.74 32.08 28.29
C GLU A 213 99.50 32.92 28.64
N VAL A 214 99.63 33.94 29.50
CA VAL A 214 98.53 34.87 29.81
C VAL A 214 98.07 35.62 28.55
N ARG A 215 99.00 36.01 27.67
CA ARG A 215 98.68 36.65 26.38
C ARG A 215 97.85 35.72 25.49
N LYS A 216 98.24 34.45 25.40
CA LYS A 216 97.51 33.42 24.63
C LYS A 216 96.11 33.16 25.18
N LEU A 217 95.97 32.99 26.50
CA LEU A 217 94.67 32.84 27.18
C LEU A 217 93.76 34.06 27.00
N SER A 218 94.34 35.26 27.02
CA SER A 218 93.61 36.51 26.80
C SER A 218 93.08 36.59 25.37
N ASN A 219 93.89 36.28 24.36
CA ASN A 219 93.44 36.24 22.97
C ASN A 219 92.32 35.21 22.76
N LEU A 220 92.48 34.00 23.32
CA LEU A 220 91.46 32.96 23.26
C LEU A 220 90.13 33.41 23.91
N SER A 221 90.21 34.11 25.05
CA SER A 221 89.03 34.66 25.74
C SER A 221 88.36 35.76 24.90
N GLY A 222 89.15 36.62 24.25
CA GLY A 222 88.67 37.66 23.37
C GLY A 222 87.91 37.11 22.16
N ASP A 223 88.48 36.08 21.51
CA ASP A 223 87.82 35.39 20.39
C ASP A 223 86.58 34.63 20.84
N THR A 224 86.60 33.98 22.01
CA THR A 224 85.41 33.36 22.61
C THR A 224 84.30 34.38 22.82
N GLY A 225 84.61 35.57 23.33
CA GLY A 225 83.63 36.67 23.48
C GLY A 225 83.03 37.12 22.15
N LYS A 226 83.83 37.19 21.07
CA LYS A 226 83.32 37.48 19.72
C LYS A 226 82.39 36.37 19.21
N HIS A 227 82.74 35.11 19.42
CA HIS A 227 81.89 33.97 19.04
C HIS A 227 80.56 33.98 19.79
N ILE A 228 80.55 34.27 21.10
CA ILE A 228 79.32 34.42 21.88
C ILE A 228 78.47 35.55 21.29
N THR A 229 79.07 36.71 21.01
CA THR A 229 78.35 37.86 20.43
C THR A 229 77.70 37.51 19.09
N ALA A 230 78.41 36.81 18.21
CA ALA A 230 77.86 36.34 16.93
C ALA A 230 76.69 35.36 17.11
N LYS A 231 76.77 34.44 18.09
CA LYS A 231 75.68 33.51 18.39
C LYS A 231 74.45 34.22 18.96
N VAL A 232 74.64 35.21 19.84
CA VAL A 232 73.56 36.03 20.38
C VAL A 232 72.83 36.79 19.26
N GLU A 233 73.57 37.33 18.29
CA GLU A 233 72.97 38.02 17.14
C GLU A 233 72.10 37.07 16.28
N LEU A 234 72.57 35.83 16.06
CA LEU A 234 71.77 34.81 15.37
C LEU A 234 70.49 34.45 16.14
N ILE A 235 70.56 34.36 17.47
CA ILE A 235 69.37 34.10 18.32
C ILE A 235 68.39 35.27 18.21
N ASN A 236 68.87 36.52 18.26
CA ASN A 236 68.02 37.71 18.08
C ASN A 236 67.33 37.70 16.71
N GLN A 237 68.05 37.39 15.63
CA GLN A 237 67.45 37.29 14.31
C GLN A 237 66.39 36.19 14.23
N ALA A 238 66.66 35.03 14.83
CA ALA A 238 65.70 33.93 14.89
C ALA A 238 64.42 34.33 15.66
N MET A 239 64.56 35.00 16.81
CA MET A 239 63.42 35.51 17.58
C MET A 239 62.61 36.54 16.78
N GLN A 240 63.27 37.47 16.09
CA GLN A 240 62.59 38.48 15.27
C GLN A 240 61.80 37.83 14.13
N ASN A 241 62.38 36.82 13.47
CA ASN A 241 61.71 36.06 12.43
C ASN A 241 60.48 35.32 12.99
N THR A 242 60.61 34.69 14.16
CA THR A 242 59.48 34.03 14.84
C THR A 242 58.37 35.02 15.17
N LEU A 243 58.68 36.20 15.73
CA LEU A 243 57.68 37.23 16.04
C LEU A 243 56.93 37.70 14.78
N ASN A 244 57.64 37.91 13.67
CA ASN A 244 57.03 38.29 12.39
C ASN A 244 56.10 37.19 11.87
N MET A 245 56.53 35.92 11.93
CA MET A 245 55.73 34.77 11.54
C MET A 245 54.45 34.66 12.39
N THR A 246 54.58 34.80 13.71
CA THR A 246 53.45 34.76 14.65
C THR A 246 52.48 35.92 14.46
N SER A 247 52.97 37.10 14.03
CA SER A 247 52.10 38.22 13.66
C SER A 247 51.29 37.95 12.40
N HIS A 248 51.87 37.30 11.38
CA HIS A 248 51.12 36.92 10.18
C HIS A 248 50.04 35.89 10.50
N LEU A 249 50.40 34.86 11.27
CA LEU A 249 49.46 33.85 11.75
C LEU A 249 48.30 34.46 12.54
N ALA A 250 48.55 35.52 13.31
CA ALA A 250 47.51 36.25 14.06
C ALA A 250 46.36 36.73 13.17
N GLN A 251 46.71 37.23 11.98
CA GLN A 251 45.77 37.85 11.08
C GLN A 251 44.93 36.77 10.38
N GLU A 252 45.57 35.67 9.99
CA GLU A 252 44.91 34.50 9.41
C GLU A 252 43.96 33.82 10.42
N GLU A 253 44.40 33.61 11.66
CA GLU A 253 43.57 33.01 12.72
C GLU A 253 42.31 33.83 13.00
N ASN A 254 42.42 35.16 13.07
CA ASN A 254 41.25 36.03 13.24
C ASN A 254 40.24 35.88 12.10
N GLN A 255 40.72 35.77 10.85
CA GLN A 255 39.85 35.53 9.70
C GLN A 255 39.18 34.15 9.77
N ILE A 256 39.92 33.13 10.19
CA ILE A 256 39.41 31.77 10.36
C ILE A 256 38.30 31.75 11.41
N ILE A 257 38.45 32.43 12.54
CA ILE A 257 37.43 32.50 13.59
C ILE A 257 36.15 33.15 13.08
N HIS A 258 36.25 34.33 12.44
CA HIS A 258 35.06 35.00 11.89
C HIS A 258 34.37 34.14 10.82
N SER A 259 35.15 33.45 9.97
CA SER A 259 34.61 32.52 8.99
C SER A 259 33.93 31.33 9.65
N ALA A 260 34.53 30.76 10.70
CA ALA A 260 33.96 29.65 11.44
C ALA A 260 32.64 30.05 12.11
N GLU A 261 32.58 31.21 12.77
CA GLU A 261 31.35 31.75 13.35
C GLU A 261 30.24 31.90 12.30
N SER A 262 30.56 32.47 11.13
CA SER A 262 29.59 32.63 10.04
C SER A 262 29.09 31.29 9.51
N VAL A 263 29.98 30.31 9.33
CA VAL A 263 29.60 28.96 8.87
C VAL A 263 28.72 28.29 9.91
N ILE A 264 29.06 28.38 11.19
CA ILE A 264 28.29 27.81 12.30
C ILE A 264 26.89 28.39 12.34
N GLN A 265 26.76 29.71 12.26
CA GLN A 265 25.46 30.38 12.21
C GLN A 265 24.64 29.93 10.99
N GLY A 266 25.27 29.80 9.81
CA GLY A 266 24.62 29.31 8.60
C GLY A 266 24.13 27.86 8.72
N VAL A 267 24.94 26.98 9.32
CA VAL A 267 24.56 25.58 9.56
C VAL A 267 23.37 25.50 10.51
N ILE A 268 23.39 26.24 11.63
CA ILE A 268 22.29 26.28 12.59
C ILE A 268 20.99 26.80 11.92
N ALA A 269 21.08 27.85 11.12
CA ALA A 269 19.94 28.40 10.40
C ALA A 269 19.35 27.38 9.40
N ASN A 270 20.19 26.68 8.65
CA ASN A 270 19.76 25.63 7.72
C ASN A 270 19.05 24.48 8.43
N PHE A 271 19.55 24.07 9.59
CA PHE A 271 18.87 23.05 10.39
C PHE A 271 17.50 23.52 10.90
N HIS A 272 17.39 24.76 11.38
CA HIS A 272 16.09 25.32 11.77
C HIS A 272 15.09 25.36 10.61
N HIS A 273 15.54 25.76 9.41
CA HIS A 273 14.70 25.72 8.22
C HIS A 273 14.27 24.29 7.85
N ALA A 274 15.19 23.32 7.89
CA ALA A 274 14.86 21.92 7.61
C ALA A 274 13.85 21.36 8.63
N ALA A 275 14.00 21.69 9.91
CA ALA A 275 13.08 21.29 10.96
C ALA A 275 11.67 21.89 10.75
N ALA A 276 11.59 23.18 10.37
CA ALA A 276 10.34 23.83 10.06
C ALA A 276 9.65 23.21 8.84
N ALA A 277 10.39 22.96 7.76
CA ALA A 277 9.86 22.33 6.55
C ALA A 277 9.32 20.91 6.81
N LEU A 278 9.98 20.13 7.67
CA LEU A 278 9.49 18.82 8.09
C LEU A 278 8.17 18.95 8.88
N ASN A 279 8.06 19.93 9.77
CA ASN A 279 6.83 20.19 10.52
C ASN A 279 5.66 20.53 9.59
N ASP A 280 5.90 21.38 8.59
CA ASP A 280 4.89 21.74 7.59
C ASP A 280 4.45 20.53 6.76
N ASN A 281 5.40 19.67 6.38
CA ASN A 281 5.10 18.42 5.66
C ASN A 281 4.24 17.45 6.51
N VAL A 282 4.52 17.33 7.81
CA VAL A 282 3.70 16.51 8.73
C VAL A 282 2.28 17.06 8.80
N ALA A 283 2.12 18.37 8.97
CA ALA A 283 0.81 19.00 9.02
C ALA A 283 0.03 18.82 7.70
N MET A 284 0.71 18.93 6.56
CA MET A 284 0.12 18.69 5.25
C MET A 284 -0.31 17.23 5.08
N LEU A 285 0.52 16.27 5.51
CA LEU A 285 0.22 14.85 5.47
C LEU A 285 -0.99 14.49 6.37
N GLU A 286 -1.11 15.12 7.53
CA GLU A 286 -2.29 14.98 8.40
C GLU A 286 -3.57 15.57 7.78
N ALA A 287 -3.46 16.69 7.06
CA ALA A 287 -4.59 17.27 6.34
C ALA A 287 -5.04 16.36 5.19
N GLU A 288 -4.08 15.91 4.36
CA GLU A 288 -4.34 14.98 3.25
C GLU A 288 -4.92 13.66 3.75
N SER A 289 -4.41 13.15 4.88
CA SER A 289 -4.96 11.93 5.46
C SER A 289 -6.41 12.07 5.89
N ARG A 290 -6.78 13.21 6.46
CA ARG A 290 -8.17 13.48 6.84
C ARG A 290 -9.08 13.58 5.62
N ALA A 291 -8.61 14.23 4.55
CA ALA A 291 -9.36 14.32 3.29
C ALA A 291 -9.61 12.94 2.68
N VAL A 292 -8.57 12.11 2.56
CA VAL A 292 -8.71 10.74 2.03
C VAL A 292 -9.58 9.86 2.93
N ASN A 293 -9.51 10.00 4.25
CA ASN A 293 -10.40 9.28 5.15
C ASN A 293 -11.87 9.62 4.91
N HIS A 294 -12.17 10.90 4.65
CA HIS A 294 -13.53 11.33 4.32
C HIS A 294 -13.99 10.76 2.96
N GLU A 295 -13.14 10.81 1.93
CA GLU A 295 -13.43 10.20 0.63
C GLU A 295 -13.66 8.68 0.73
N VAL A 296 -12.89 7.98 1.58
CA VAL A 296 -13.12 6.55 1.83
C VAL A 296 -14.48 6.31 2.49
N GLU A 297 -14.87 7.13 3.46
CA GLU A 297 -16.18 7.06 4.12
C GLU A 297 -17.31 7.27 3.10
N ASP A 298 -17.20 8.28 2.25
CA ASP A 298 -18.19 8.58 1.20
C ASP A 298 -18.30 7.44 0.18
N VAL A 299 -17.17 6.84 -0.23
CA VAL A 299 -17.19 5.66 -1.10
C VAL A 299 -17.88 4.49 -0.41
N LEU A 300 -17.60 4.22 0.87
CA LEU A 300 -18.25 3.14 1.61
C LEU A 300 -19.77 3.34 1.72
N VAL A 301 -20.23 4.58 1.94
CA VAL A 301 -21.66 4.91 1.91
C VAL A 301 -22.25 4.65 0.53
N ASN A 302 -21.57 5.07 -0.53
CA ASN A 302 -22.04 4.84 -1.89
C ASN A 302 -22.14 3.34 -2.21
N LEU A 303 -21.21 2.50 -1.75
CA LEU A 303 -21.27 1.05 -1.99
C LEU A 303 -22.54 0.36 -1.46
N GLN A 304 -23.31 1.00 -0.57
CA GLN A 304 -24.63 0.53 -0.16
C GLN A 304 -25.61 0.39 -1.35
N PHE A 305 -25.38 1.06 -2.49
CA PHE A 305 -26.17 0.82 -3.70
C PHE A 305 -26.09 -0.65 -4.14
N GLN A 306 -24.99 -1.35 -3.86
CA GLN A 306 -24.80 -2.74 -4.27
C GLN A 306 -25.75 -3.69 -3.52
N ASP A 307 -25.96 -3.50 -2.22
CA ASP A 307 -26.96 -4.29 -1.46
C ASP A 307 -28.34 -4.15 -2.10
N ARG A 308 -28.68 -2.93 -2.51
CA ARG A 308 -29.94 -2.64 -3.19
C ARG A 308 -30.02 -3.27 -4.59
N VAL A 309 -28.95 -3.21 -5.38
CA VAL A 309 -28.90 -3.88 -6.71
C VAL A 309 -29.04 -5.39 -6.55
N SER A 310 -28.36 -5.99 -5.56
CA SER A 310 -28.46 -7.40 -5.23
C SER A 310 -29.87 -7.82 -4.83
N GLN A 311 -30.57 -7.02 -4.02
CA GLN A 311 -31.99 -7.26 -3.70
C GLN A 311 -32.88 -7.22 -4.94
N ILE A 312 -32.70 -6.21 -5.80
CA ILE A 312 -33.49 -6.07 -7.03
C ILE A 312 -33.28 -7.29 -7.95
N GLN A 313 -32.03 -7.68 -8.18
CA GLN A 313 -31.69 -8.84 -9.00
C GLN A 313 -32.21 -10.15 -8.39
N GLY A 314 -32.12 -10.30 -7.06
CA GLY A 314 -32.67 -11.45 -6.33
C GLY A 314 -34.19 -11.59 -6.54
N HIS A 315 -34.94 -10.48 -6.47
CA HIS A 315 -36.38 -10.50 -6.76
C HIS A 315 -36.66 -10.86 -8.22
N VAL A 316 -35.94 -10.29 -9.18
CA VAL A 316 -36.12 -10.63 -10.61
C VAL A 316 -35.85 -12.11 -10.85
N LEU A 317 -34.79 -12.67 -10.25
CA LEU A 317 -34.45 -14.09 -10.34
C LEU A 317 -35.53 -14.99 -9.76
N ALA A 318 -36.03 -14.67 -8.56
CA ALA A 318 -37.13 -15.41 -7.92
C ALA A 318 -38.40 -15.39 -8.78
N ASN A 319 -38.72 -14.24 -9.38
CA ASN A 319 -39.88 -14.08 -10.24
C ASN A 319 -39.72 -14.82 -11.58
N MET A 320 -38.52 -14.81 -12.18
CA MET A 320 -38.21 -15.65 -13.34
C MET A 320 -38.32 -17.14 -13.00
N HIS A 321 -37.95 -17.55 -11.78
CA HIS A 321 -38.04 -18.94 -11.35
C HIS A 321 -39.50 -19.37 -11.20
N LYS A 322 -40.32 -18.55 -10.54
CA LYS A 322 -41.77 -18.77 -10.44
C LYS A 322 -42.41 -18.91 -11.82
N LEU A 323 -42.03 -18.05 -12.79
CA LEU A 323 -42.54 -18.12 -14.15
C LEU A 323 -42.09 -19.40 -14.86
N HIS A 324 -40.82 -19.78 -14.73
CA HIS A 324 -40.28 -20.99 -15.33
C HIS A 324 -40.94 -22.27 -14.78
N GLU A 325 -41.14 -22.36 -13.46
CA GLU A 325 -41.83 -23.50 -12.84
C GLU A 325 -43.27 -23.62 -13.34
N GLN A 326 -44.01 -22.51 -13.44
CA GLN A 326 -45.37 -22.54 -13.97
C GLN A 326 -45.42 -22.95 -15.44
N LEU A 327 -44.45 -22.51 -16.25
CA LEU A 327 -44.32 -22.96 -17.63
C LEU A 327 -43.97 -24.46 -17.72
N LEU A 328 -43.18 -25.02 -16.80
CA LEU A 328 -42.89 -26.46 -16.78
C LEU A 328 -44.12 -27.30 -16.37
N GLN A 329 -44.91 -26.81 -15.41
CA GLN A 329 -46.11 -27.50 -14.91
C GLN A 329 -47.31 -27.41 -15.85
N SER A 330 -47.28 -26.49 -16.82
CA SER A 330 -48.35 -26.29 -17.81
C SER A 330 -48.30 -27.38 -18.89
N ASP A 331 -49.13 -28.42 -18.76
CA ASP A 331 -49.27 -29.47 -19.78
C ASP A 331 -50.20 -29.03 -20.92
N LEU A 332 -49.63 -28.56 -22.03
CA LEU A 332 -50.35 -28.20 -23.25
C LEU A 332 -50.99 -29.39 -23.99
N ASN A 333 -50.80 -30.64 -23.52
CA ASN A 333 -51.48 -31.81 -24.09
C ASN A 333 -52.79 -32.15 -23.39
N ARG A 334 -53.09 -31.56 -22.23
CA ARG A 334 -54.42 -31.59 -21.61
C ARG A 334 -55.19 -30.34 -22.02
N ALA A 335 -56.49 -30.49 -22.30
CA ALA A 335 -57.40 -29.43 -22.76
C ALA A 335 -57.67 -28.30 -21.74
N GLN A 336 -56.79 -28.10 -20.75
CA GLN A 336 -56.89 -27.08 -19.70
C GLN A 336 -55.53 -26.42 -19.51
N PHE A 337 -55.09 -25.67 -20.52
CA PHE A 337 -54.09 -24.62 -20.30
C PHE A 337 -54.79 -23.46 -19.58
N THR A 338 -54.47 -23.24 -18.31
CA THR A 338 -54.94 -22.07 -17.56
C THR A 338 -53.77 -21.13 -17.35
N LEU A 339 -53.82 -19.97 -17.99
CA LEU A 339 -52.87 -18.90 -17.68
C LEU A 339 -53.13 -18.44 -16.24
N PRO A 340 -52.06 -18.15 -15.48
CA PRO A 340 -52.20 -17.47 -14.19
C PRO A 340 -52.99 -16.18 -14.37
N ASP A 341 -53.85 -15.85 -13.41
CA ASP A 341 -54.54 -14.56 -13.43
C ASP A 341 -53.50 -13.43 -13.43
N ARG A 342 -53.57 -12.59 -14.46
CA ARG A 342 -52.66 -11.46 -14.66
C ARG A 342 -52.71 -10.50 -13.47
N SER A 343 -53.90 -10.19 -12.96
CA SER A 343 -54.04 -9.27 -11.81
C SER A 343 -53.39 -9.85 -10.56
N GLN A 344 -53.69 -11.11 -10.25
CA GLN A 344 -53.08 -11.80 -9.11
C GLN A 344 -51.56 -11.90 -9.24
N TRP A 345 -51.05 -12.20 -10.43
CA TRP A 345 -49.61 -12.28 -10.68
C TRP A 345 -48.90 -10.94 -10.45
N LEU A 346 -49.42 -9.85 -11.01
CA LEU A 346 -48.85 -8.51 -10.81
C LEU A 346 -48.92 -8.08 -9.34
N SER A 347 -50.01 -8.39 -8.64
CA SER A 347 -50.12 -8.12 -7.20
C SER A 347 -49.10 -8.93 -6.36
N ASP A 348 -48.86 -10.19 -6.73
CA ASP A 348 -47.86 -11.03 -6.07
C ASP A 348 -46.43 -10.49 -6.28
N LEU A 349 -46.13 -9.99 -7.49
CA LEU A 349 -44.85 -9.35 -7.80
C LEU A 349 -44.64 -8.12 -6.89
N GLU A 350 -45.63 -7.23 -6.84
CA GLU A 350 -45.57 -6.01 -6.03
C GLU A 350 -45.31 -6.29 -4.54
N ARG A 351 -45.87 -7.38 -4.00
CA ARG A 351 -45.70 -7.78 -2.60
C ARG A 351 -44.27 -8.23 -2.27
N THR A 352 -43.50 -8.65 -3.27
CA THR A 352 -42.11 -9.11 -3.09
C THR A 352 -41.07 -7.99 -3.20
N TYR A 353 -41.47 -6.78 -3.59
CA TYR A 353 -40.55 -5.66 -3.71
C TYR A 353 -40.18 -5.05 -2.35
N THR A 354 -38.89 -4.94 -2.08
CA THR A 354 -38.34 -4.27 -0.88
C THR A 354 -37.95 -2.82 -1.14
N THR A 355 -37.87 -2.40 -2.41
CA THR A 355 -37.40 -1.06 -2.79
C THR A 355 -38.53 -0.19 -3.33
N LEU A 356 -38.48 1.12 -3.07
CA LEU A 356 -39.47 2.09 -3.56
C LEU A 356 -39.45 2.20 -5.09
N GLU A 357 -38.27 2.02 -5.68
CA GLU A 357 -38.05 2.13 -7.12
C GLU A 357 -38.63 0.95 -7.87
N GLN A 358 -38.56 -0.26 -7.30
CA GLN A 358 -39.26 -1.42 -7.86
C GLN A 358 -40.77 -1.19 -7.88
N LYS A 359 -41.33 -0.63 -6.81
CA LYS A 359 -42.75 -0.28 -6.74
C LYS A 359 -43.13 0.81 -7.75
N ALA A 360 -42.31 1.85 -7.89
CA ALA A 360 -42.53 2.91 -8.89
C ALA A 360 -42.49 2.37 -10.33
N LEU A 361 -41.48 1.54 -10.65
CA LEU A 361 -41.33 0.90 -11.97
C LEU A 361 -42.50 -0.04 -12.28
N HIS A 362 -43.01 -0.77 -11.29
CA HIS A 362 -44.18 -1.65 -11.43
C HIS A 362 -45.44 -0.90 -11.86
N HIS A 363 -45.61 0.34 -11.38
CA HIS A 363 -46.72 1.21 -11.75
C HIS A 363 -46.46 2.09 -12.98
N GLY A 364 -45.36 1.83 -13.71
CA GLY A 364 -45.00 2.55 -14.94
C GLY A 364 -44.49 3.98 -14.70
N GLN A 365 -44.16 4.32 -13.45
CA GLN A 365 -43.56 5.59 -13.10
C GLN A 365 -42.05 5.54 -13.40
N SER A 366 -41.49 6.61 -13.94
CA SER A 366 -40.04 6.72 -14.07
C SER A 366 -39.42 6.67 -12.68
N ALA A 367 -38.44 5.80 -12.46
CA ALA A 367 -37.62 5.83 -11.27
C ALA A 367 -36.97 7.23 -11.18
N SER A 368 -37.43 8.08 -10.26
CA SER A 368 -36.89 9.42 -10.10
C SER A 368 -35.42 9.32 -9.72
N THR A 369 -34.53 9.65 -10.66
CA THR A 369 -33.08 9.76 -10.46
C THR A 369 -32.71 11.04 -9.69
N GLY A 370 -33.46 11.33 -8.62
CA GLY A 370 -33.34 12.56 -7.84
C GLY A 370 -33.00 12.26 -6.39
N ASN A 371 -31.71 12.09 -6.11
CA ASN A 371 -31.09 12.37 -4.82
C ASN A 371 -31.87 11.90 -3.57
N THR A 372 -32.32 10.64 -3.54
CA THR A 372 -32.82 10.05 -2.31
C THR A 372 -31.63 9.88 -1.36
N PRO A 373 -31.63 10.49 -0.15
CA PRO A 373 -30.54 10.28 0.79
C PRO A 373 -30.41 8.79 1.09
N ALA A 374 -29.18 8.31 1.31
CA ALA A 374 -28.86 6.93 1.73
C ALA A 374 -29.59 6.45 3.01
N ALA A 375 -30.50 7.23 3.57
CA ALA A 375 -31.23 7.00 4.82
C ALA A 375 -32.65 6.44 4.66
N SER A 376 -33.19 6.23 3.45
CA SER A 376 -34.53 5.63 3.29
C SER A 376 -34.46 4.15 2.92
N VAL A 377 -33.82 3.35 3.78
CA VAL A 377 -34.12 1.92 3.89
C VAL A 377 -35.09 1.80 5.06
N ASP A 378 -36.39 1.80 4.76
CA ASP A 378 -37.39 1.40 5.75
C ASP A 378 -37.17 -0.08 6.07
N PHE A 379 -36.58 -0.35 7.23
CA PHE A 379 -36.58 -1.67 7.85
C PHE A 379 -38.03 -2.05 8.18
N PHE A 380 -38.55 -3.07 7.50
CA PHE A 380 -39.69 -3.87 7.94
C PHE A 380 -39.33 -5.35 7.89
#